data_AF-A0A3N5LAD6-F1
#
_entry.id   AF-A0A3N5LAD6-F1
#
_cell.length_a   1.000
_cell.length_b   1.000
_cell.length_c   1.000
_cell.angle_alpha   90.00
_cell.angle_beta   90.00
_cell.angle_gamma   90.00
#
_symmetry.space_group_name_H-M   'P 1'
#
loop_
_entity.id
_entity.type
_entity.pdbx_description
1 polymer ?
#
loop_
_entity_poly.entity_id
_entity_poly.type
_entity_poly.pdbx_seq_one_letter_code
_entity_poly.pdbx_strand_id
1 'polypeptide(L)' 'PKTIINFQLPMSNFVKLIVYDVLGKEVAVLVNEQLKHGTYEVEWNASNYPSGVYFYKIVAGDYSETKRMALVK' A
#
# COMPACT_ATOMS: atom_id res chain seq x y z
N PRO A 1 -6.46 12.47 7.90
CA PRO A 1 -6.19 11.04 8.22
C PRO A 1 -4.93 10.51 7.53
N LYS A 2 -4.08 9.84 8.31
CA LYS A 2 -2.84 9.19 7.86
C LYS A 2 -2.91 7.72 8.23
N THR A 3 -2.49 6.85 7.32
CA THR A 3 -2.39 5.41 7.58
C THR A 3 -0.96 4.98 7.36
N ILE A 4 -0.39 4.28 8.34
CA ILE A 4 0.95 3.74 8.26
C ILE A 4 0.86 2.28 7.81
N ILE A 5 1.50 1.95 6.70
CA ILE A 5 1.57 0.61 6.14
C ILE A 5 2.98 0.07 6.37
N ASN A 6 3.08 -0.97 7.19
CA ASN A 6 4.33 -1.64 7.51
C ASN A 6 4.45 -2.96 6.75
N PHE A 7 5.61 -3.20 6.14
CA PHE A 7 5.92 -4.48 5.52
C PHE A 7 7.41 -4.81 5.62
N GLN A 8 7.72 -6.10 5.53
CA GLN A 8 9.08 -6.61 5.56
C GLN A 8 9.38 -7.33 4.24
N LEU A 9 10.55 -7.05 3.69
CA LEU A 9 11.10 -7.73 2.52
C LEU A 9 12.20 -8.68 2.97
N PRO A 10 12.01 -10.01 2.83
CA PRO A 10 13.05 -10.99 3.17
C PRO A 10 14.21 -10.96 2.16
N MET A 11 13.95 -10.51 0.93
CA MET A 11 14.94 -10.40 -0.15
C MET A 11 14.69 -9.14 -0.96
N SER A 12 15.75 -8.59 -1.57
CA SER A 12 15.65 -7.43 -2.45
C SER A 12 14.77 -7.73 -3.66
N ASN A 13 13.77 -6.91 -3.92
CA ASN A 13 12.83 -7.11 -5.02
C ASN A 13 12.28 -5.79 -5.55
N PHE A 14 11.70 -5.81 -6.75
CA PHE A 14 10.90 -4.70 -7.23
C PHE A 14 9.57 -4.72 -6.49
N VAL A 15 9.25 -3.63 -5.80
CA VAL A 15 8.06 -3.51 -4.96
C VAL A 15 7.09 -2.52 -5.56
N LYS A 16 5.83 -2.94 -5.68
CA LYS A 16 4.72 -2.07 -6.05
C LYS A 16 3.66 -2.11 -4.96
N LEU A 17 3.43 -0.97 -4.29
CA LEU A 17 2.39 -0.78 -3.27
C LEU A 17 1.37 0.21 -3.78
N ILE A 18 0.13 -0.23 -3.97
CA ILE A 18 -0.95 0.55 -4.59
C ILE A 18 -2.18 0.51 -3.70
N VAL A 19 -2.87 1.64 -3.58
CA VAL A 19 -4.16 1.76 -2.91
C VAL A 19 -5.27 1.82 -3.94
N TYR A 20 -6.36 1.12 -3.66
CA TYR A 20 -7.56 1.00 -4.47
C TYR A 20 -8.80 1.39 -3.67
N ASP A 21 -9.81 1.93 -4.36
CA ASP A 21 -11.16 2.07 -3.80
C ASP A 21 -11.97 0.76 -3.92
N VAL A 22 -13.22 0.77 -3.43
CA VAL A 22 -14.12 -0.39 -3.47
C VAL A 22 -14.53 -0.83 -4.88
N LEU A 23 -14.35 0.02 -5.89
CA LEU A 23 -14.61 -0.29 -7.29
C LEU A 23 -13.37 -0.87 -7.98
N GLY A 24 -12.25 -0.99 -7.27
CA GLY A 24 -10.98 -1.48 -7.82
C GLY A 24 -10.22 -0.43 -8.61
N LYS A 25 -10.57 0.86 -8.48
CA LYS A 25 -9.80 1.95 -9.11
C LYS A 25 -8.53 2.22 -8.33
N GLU A 26 -7.38 2.27 -9.01
CA GLU A 26 -6.12 2.75 -8.44
C GLU A 26 -6.27 4.22 -8.02
N VAL A 27 -6.13 4.50 -6.73
CA VAL A 27 -6.25 5.87 -6.19
C VAL A 27 -4.91 6.45 -5.75
N ALA A 28 -3.94 5.61 -5.38
CA ALA A 28 -2.58 6.06 -5.06
C ALA A 28 -1.55 4.97 -5.30
N VAL A 29 -0.38 5.33 -5.79
CA VAL A 29 0.81 4.46 -5.83
C VAL A 29 1.77 4.99 -4.77
N LEU A 30 2.05 4.17 -3.76
CA LEU A 30 2.87 4.56 -2.60
C LEU A 30 4.33 4.12 -2.76
N VAL A 31 4.55 2.99 -3.43
CA VAL A 31 5.88 2.45 -3.76
C VAL A 31 5.83 1.87 -5.18
N ASN A 32 6.87 2.11 -5.98
CA ASN A 32 7.02 1.54 -7.31
C ASN A 32 8.51 1.54 -7.72
N GLU A 33 9.34 0.84 -6.96
CA GLU A 33 10.79 0.86 -7.14
C GLU A 33 11.47 -0.43 -6.63
N GLN A 34 12.76 -0.58 -6.94
CA GLN A 34 13.58 -1.66 -6.41
C GLN A 34 13.95 -1.36 -4.96
N LEU A 35 13.52 -2.22 -4.04
CA LEU A 35 13.87 -2.15 -2.63
C LEU A 35 14.84 -3.27 -2.23
N LYS A 36 15.64 -3.02 -1.20
CA LYS A 36 16.54 -4.03 -0.61
C LYS A 36 15.78 -4.84 0.44
N HIS A 37 16.37 -5.94 0.89
CA HIS A 37 15.85 -6.63 2.08
C HIS A 37 15.81 -5.67 3.28
N GLY A 38 14.75 -5.75 4.09
CA GLY A 38 14.56 -4.84 5.23
C GLY A 38 13.09 -4.63 5.60
N THR A 39 12.87 -3.80 6.61
CA THR A 39 11.52 -3.38 7.03
C THR A 39 11.26 -1.98 6.55
N TYR A 40 10.06 -1.75 6.04
CA TYR A 40 9.65 -0.50 5.44
C TYR A 40 8.36 0.00 6.10
N GLU A 41 8.33 1.31 6.31
CA GLU A 41 7.18 2.06 6.78
C GLU A 41 6.78 3.05 5.69
N VAL A 42 5.53 2.97 5.22
CA VAL A 42 5.02 3.84 4.16
C VAL A 42 3.76 4.53 4.64
N GLU A 43 3.77 5.87 4.61
CA GLU A 43 2.62 6.69 4.97
C GLU A 43 1.71 6.89 3.76
N TRP A 44 0.43 6.57 3.90
CA TRP A 44 -0.62 7.03 3.00
C TRP A 44 -1.32 8.25 3.59
N ASN A 45 -1.11 9.43 2.98
CA ASN A 45 -1.86 10.63 3.30
C ASN A 45 -3.22 10.61 2.60
N ALA A 46 -4.26 10.25 3.35
CA ALA A 46 -5.60 10.07 2.85
C ALA A 46 -6.49 11.33 2.98
N SER A 47 -5.91 12.51 3.21
CA SER A 47 -6.67 13.73 3.53
C SER A 47 -7.64 14.19 2.43
N ASN A 48 -7.32 13.89 1.17
CA ASN A 48 -8.13 14.24 0.01
C ASN A 48 -9.12 13.14 -0.41
N TYR A 49 -9.23 12.06 0.36
CA TYR A 49 -10.10 10.93 0.07
C TYR A 49 -11.30 10.90 1.02
N PRO A 50 -12.50 10.49 0.56
CA PRO A 50 -13.67 10.36 1.42
C PRO A 50 -13.50 9.20 2.40
N SER A 51 -14.10 9.32 3.59
CA SER A 51 -14.21 8.19 4.53
C SER A 51 -14.87 7.00 3.83
N GLY A 52 -14.40 5.78 4.11
CA GLY A 52 -14.87 4.59 3.42
C GLY A 52 -13.89 3.43 3.50
N VAL A 53 -14.20 2.35 2.78
CA VAL A 53 -13.32 1.19 2.71
C VAL A 53 -12.36 1.36 1.53
N TYR A 54 -11.11 1.01 1.77
CA TYR A 54 -10.05 0.99 0.76
C TYR A 54 -9.30 -0.33 0.86
N PHE A 55 -8.59 -0.65 -0.21
CA PHE A 55 -7.72 -1.81 -0.27
C PHE A 55 -6.32 -1.34 -0.63
N TYR A 56 -5.29 -1.97 -0.07
CA TYR A 56 -3.94 -1.81 -0.61
C TYR A 56 -3.41 -3.18 -1.03
N LYS A 57 -2.67 -3.18 -2.14
CA LYS A 57 -2.01 -4.35 -2.67
C LYS A 57 -0.52 -4.10 -2.73
N ILE A 58 0.26 -5.01 -2.14
CA ILE A 58 1.70 -5.07 -2.30
C ILE A 58 2.04 -6.21 -3.25
N VAL A 59 2.97 -5.97 -4.17
CA VAL A 59 3.57 -6.98 -5.05
C VAL A 59 5.08 -6.88 -4.92
N ALA A 60 5.76 -7.99 -4.66
CA ALA A 60 7.21 -8.10 -4.54
C ALA A 60 7.67 -9.44 -5.14
N GLY A 61 8.08 -9.42 -6.42
CA GLY A 61 8.34 -10.65 -7.19
C GLY A 61 7.09 -11.53 -7.28
N ASP A 62 7.22 -12.80 -6.87
CA ASP A 62 6.11 -13.77 -6.85
C ASP A 62 5.15 -13.59 -5.67
N TYR A 63 5.49 -12.74 -4.70
CA TYR A 63 4.62 -12.45 -3.57
C TYR A 63 3.63 -11.33 -3.93
N SER A 64 2.34 -11.58 -3.66
CA SER A 64 1.33 -10.53 -3.71
C SER A 64 0.34 -10.69 -2.55
N GLU A 65 0.01 -9.58 -1.90
CA GLU A 65 -0.93 -9.56 -0.78
C GLU A 65 -1.82 -8.33 -0.89
N THR A 66 -3.12 -8.52 -0.66
CA THR A 66 -4.11 -7.46 -0.61
C THR A 66 -4.72 -7.39 0.78
N LYS A 67 -4.76 -6.19 1.37
CA LYS A 67 -5.36 -5.94 2.68
C LYS A 67 -6.41 -4.84 2.60
N ARG A 68 -7.45 -4.97 3.41
CA ARG A 68 -8.55 -4.01 3.53
C ARG A 68 -8.27 -3.04 4.68
N MET A 69 -8.56 -1.77 4.48
CA MET A 69 -8.51 -0.73 5.52
C MET A 69 -9.79 0.12 5.49
N ALA A 70 -10.18 0.64 6.65
CA ALA A 70 -11.26 1.61 6.76
C ALA A 70 -10.65 2.99 7.02
N LEU A 71 -10.98 3.95 6.17
CA LEU A 71 -10.63 5.34 6.34
C LEU A 71 -11.74 6.04 7.13
N VAL A 72 -11.39 6.57 8.29
CA VAL A 72 -12.26 7.40 9.13
C VAL A 72 -11.62 8.78 9.24
N LYS A 73 -12.41 9.83 9.00
CA LYS A 73 -11.99 11.23 9.15
C LYS A 73 -12.14 11.70 10.58
#